data_AF-A0A2E5M5U9-F1
#
_entry.id   AF-A0A2E5M5U9-F1
#
_cell.length_a   1.000
_cell.length_b   1.000
_cell.length_c   1.000
_cell.angle_alpha   90.00
_cell.angle_beta   90.00
_cell.angle_gamma   90.00
#
_symmetry.space_group_name_H-M   'P 1'
#
loop_
_entity.id
_entity.type
_entity.pdbx_description
1 polymer ?
#
loop_
_entity_poly.entity_id
_entity_poly.type
_entity_poly.pdbx_seq_one_letter_code
_entity_poly.pdbx_strand_id
1 'polypeptide(L)'
;MAGLGEEKVDLIADGYESVLPDREVAVLKLTDAIIGLPGSLDHGSRQALKAHFSDAEIVEMALGVGLFLGMSKVLICLGLEPEAMDTTVVPTPGSA
;
A
#
# COMPACT_ATOMS: atom_id res chain seq x y z
N MET A 1 16.75 -5.99 0.55
CA MET A 1 15.51 -5.26 0.21
C MET A 1 14.43 -6.27 -0.15
N ALA A 2 13.20 -6.04 0.28
CA ALA A 2 12.05 -6.87 -0.05
C ALA A 2 11.65 -6.71 -1.54
N GLY A 3 12.54 -7.04 -2.47
CA GLY A 3 12.24 -7.28 -3.90
C GLY A 3 11.49 -6.22 -4.72
N LEU A 4 11.22 -5.02 -4.20
CA LEU A 4 10.45 -3.99 -4.90
C LEU A 4 11.40 -2.97 -5.52
N GLY A 5 11.52 -2.99 -6.86
CA GLY A 5 12.26 -1.97 -7.61
C GLY A 5 11.40 -0.75 -7.91
N GLU A 6 12.03 0.41 -8.15
CA GLU A 6 11.32 1.68 -8.45
C GLU A 6 10.40 1.54 -9.67
N GLU A 7 10.84 0.82 -10.70
CA GLU A 7 10.03 0.51 -11.90
C GLU A 7 8.67 -0.13 -11.55
N LYS A 8 8.62 -0.94 -10.49
CA LYS A 8 7.39 -1.59 -10.04
C LYS A 8 6.53 -0.68 -9.17
N VAL A 9 7.16 0.23 -8.40
CA VAL A 9 6.44 1.24 -7.62
C VAL A 9 5.73 2.24 -8.54
N ASP A 10 6.37 2.61 -9.65
CA ASP A 10 5.78 3.51 -10.65
C ASP A 10 4.49 2.96 -11.28
N LEU A 11 4.30 1.63 -11.26
CA LEU A 11 3.07 0.99 -11.71
C LEU A 11 1.90 1.15 -10.73
N ILE A 12 2.18 1.54 -9.48
CA ILE A 12 1.21 1.75 -8.41
C ILE A 12 0.72 3.21 -8.47
N ALA A 13 0.16 3.57 -9.61
CA ALA A 13 -0.52 4.85 -9.84
C ALA A 13 -1.95 4.55 -10.30
N ASP A 14 -2.36 5.06 -11.47
CA ASP A 14 -3.65 4.74 -12.06
C ASP A 14 -3.54 3.58 -13.06
N GLY A 15 -4.57 2.73 -13.12
CA GLY A 15 -4.65 1.65 -14.11
C GLY A 15 -3.79 0.43 -13.80
N TYR A 16 -3.29 0.33 -12.57
CA TYR A 16 -2.46 -0.79 -12.09
C TYR A 16 -3.13 -2.15 -12.28
N GLU A 17 -4.46 -2.20 -12.36
CA GLU A 17 -5.25 -3.41 -12.55
C GLU A 17 -4.98 -4.11 -13.89
N SER A 18 -4.45 -3.37 -14.87
CA SER A 18 -4.17 -3.90 -16.21
C SER A 18 -2.74 -4.46 -16.37
N VAL A 19 -1.87 -4.19 -15.40
CA VAL A 19 -0.42 -4.46 -15.49
C VAL A 19 0.09 -5.32 -14.33
N LEU A 20 -0.51 -5.21 -13.14
CA LEU A 20 -0.08 -5.96 -11.97
C LEU A 20 -0.77 -7.33 -11.87
N PRO A 21 -0.10 -8.32 -11.24
CA PRO A 21 -0.73 -9.60 -10.94
C PRO A 21 -1.98 -9.47 -10.06
N ASP A 22 -2.96 -10.36 -10.24
CA ASP A 22 -4.23 -10.35 -9.49
C ASP A 22 -4.06 -10.25 -7.96
N ARG A 23 -3.03 -10.91 -7.42
CA ARG A 23 -2.68 -10.84 -5.99
C ARG A 23 -2.34 -9.43 -5.53
N GLU A 24 -1.61 -8.67 -6.34
CA GLU A 24 -1.19 -7.30 -6.04
C GLU A 24 -2.35 -6.33 -6.24
N VAL A 25 -3.13 -6.52 -7.31
CA VAL A 25 -4.37 -5.77 -7.55
C VAL A 25 -5.34 -5.91 -6.38
N ALA A 26 -5.51 -7.13 -5.83
CA ALA A 26 -6.41 -7.38 -4.72
C ALA A 26 -6.03 -6.59 -3.45
N VAL A 27 -4.75 -6.51 -3.11
CA VAL A 27 -4.29 -5.75 -1.92
C VAL A 27 -4.29 -4.24 -2.16
N LEU A 28 -4.03 -3.77 -3.39
CA LEU A 28 -4.13 -2.35 -3.71
C LEU A 28 -5.58 -1.86 -3.63
N LYS A 29 -6.55 -2.65 -4.09
CA LYS A 29 -7.98 -2.35 -3.91
C LYS A 29 -8.41 -2.29 -2.44
N LEU A 30 -7.83 -3.11 -1.57
CA LEU A 30 -8.03 -3.00 -0.13
C LEU A 30 -7.52 -1.65 0.39
N THR A 31 -6.33 -1.24 -0.08
CA THR A 31 -5.69 0.02 0.31
C THR A 31 -6.51 1.22 -0.15
N ASP A 32 -7.00 1.22 -1.39
CA ASP A 32 -7.87 2.26 -1.95
C ASP A 32 -9.17 2.39 -1.15
N ALA A 33 -9.77 1.28 -0.75
CA ALA A 33 -10.98 1.27 0.07
C ALA A 33 -10.75 1.85 1.49
N ILE A 34 -9.53 1.75 2.02
CA ILE A 34 -9.16 2.31 3.33
C ILE A 34 -8.86 3.81 3.22
N ILE A 35 -8.13 4.23 2.19
CA ILE A 35 -7.62 5.60 2.04
C ILE A 35 -8.67 6.54 1.41
N GLY A 36 -9.41 6.07 0.40
CA GLY A 36 -10.29 6.90 -0.44
C GLY A 36 -11.66 7.17 0.17
N LEU A 37 -12.54 6.17 0.16
CA LEU A 37 -13.92 6.30 0.64
C LEU A 37 -14.24 5.19 1.65
N PRO A 38 -14.13 5.46 2.96
CA PRO A 38 -14.44 4.45 3.97
C PRO A 38 -15.94 4.12 3.91
N GLY A 39 -16.27 2.93 3.37
CA GLY A 39 -17.67 2.59 3.10
C GLY A 39 -17.94 1.11 2.87
N SER A 40 -17.24 0.45 1.94
CA SER A 40 -17.14 -1.02 1.92
C SER A 40 -16.32 -1.46 0.72
N LEU A 41 -15.32 -2.30 0.98
CA LEU A 41 -14.80 -3.21 -0.03
C LEU A 41 -15.96 -4.04 -0.59
N ASP A 42 -16.21 -3.94 -1.89
CA ASP A 42 -17.30 -4.68 -2.53
C ASP A 42 -17.08 -6.21 -2.41
N HIS A 43 -18.15 -6.97 -2.64
CA HIS A 43 -18.11 -8.42 -2.48
C HIS A 43 -17.09 -9.10 -3.40
N GLY A 44 -16.93 -8.60 -4.63
CA GLY A 44 -15.95 -9.13 -5.58
C GLY A 44 -14.52 -8.89 -5.11
N SER A 45 -14.21 -7.67 -4.68
CA SER A 45 -12.89 -7.34 -4.13
C SER A 45 -12.58 -8.12 -2.84
N ARG A 46 -13.58 -8.38 -1.99
CA ARG A 46 -13.41 -9.24 -0.81
C ARG A 46 -13.11 -10.69 -1.18
N GLN A 47 -13.77 -11.23 -2.20
CA GLN A 47 -13.47 -12.59 -2.68
C GLN A 47 -12.07 -12.67 -3.29
N ALA A 48 -11.66 -11.68 -4.08
CA ALA A 48 -10.33 -11.61 -4.66
C ALA A 48 -9.22 -11.59 -3.59
N LEU A 49 -9.40 -10.82 -2.51
CA LEU A 49 -8.49 -10.87 -1.36
C LEU A 49 -8.41 -12.25 -0.74
N LYS A 50 -9.56 -12.87 -0.46
CA LYS A 50 -9.62 -14.21 0.15
C LYS A 50 -9.10 -15.32 -0.75
N ALA A 51 -8.98 -15.09 -2.05
CA ALA A 51 -8.37 -16.03 -2.99
C ALA A 51 -6.83 -16.04 -2.89
N HIS A 52 -6.21 -14.96 -2.39
CA HIS A 52 -4.75 -14.80 -2.39
C HIS A 52 -4.12 -14.66 -1.00
N PHE A 53 -4.93 -14.34 0.02
CA PHE A 53 -4.48 -14.05 1.37
C PHE A 53 -5.38 -14.70 2.40
N SER A 54 -4.78 -15.12 3.51
CA SER A 54 -5.48 -15.54 4.72
C SER A 54 -6.15 -14.35 5.42
N ASP A 55 -7.15 -14.64 6.26
CA ASP A 55 -7.79 -13.60 7.07
C ASP A 55 -6.77 -12.87 7.97
N ALA A 56 -5.74 -13.57 8.47
CA ALA A 56 -4.68 -12.97 9.29
C ALA A 56 -3.83 -11.97 8.48
N GLU A 57 -3.39 -12.34 7.28
CA GLU A 57 -2.65 -11.44 6.38
C GLU A 57 -3.49 -10.22 5.99
N ILE A 58 -4.79 -10.42 5.70
CA ILE A 58 -5.70 -9.32 5.37
C ILE A 58 -5.81 -8.33 6.54
N VAL A 59 -5.93 -8.84 7.78
CA VAL A 59 -5.97 -8.00 8.98
C VAL A 59 -4.66 -7.25 9.17
N GLU A 60 -3.51 -7.92 9.03
CA GLU A 60 -2.20 -7.28 9.18
C GLU A 60 -1.98 -6.17 8.15
N MET A 61 -2.34 -6.41 6.88
CA MET A 61 -2.27 -5.40 5.82
C MET A 61 -3.21 -4.22 6.12
N ALA A 62 -4.45 -4.48 6.52
CA ALA A 62 -5.40 -3.41 6.87
C ALA A 62 -4.93 -2.58 8.08
N LEU A 63 -4.35 -3.21 9.09
CA LEU A 63 -3.75 -2.53 10.25
C LEU A 63 -2.56 -1.67 9.83
N GLY A 64 -1.67 -2.18 8.97
CA GLY A 64 -0.54 -1.43 8.43
C GLY A 64 -0.98 -0.18 7.69
N VAL A 65 -1.90 -0.32 6.72
CA VAL A 65 -2.43 0.82 5.96
C VAL A 65 -3.11 1.83 6.88
N GLY A 66 -3.94 1.37 7.82
CA GLY A 66 -4.63 2.25 8.78
C GLY A 66 -3.66 3.02 9.68
N LEU A 67 -2.58 2.38 10.14
CA LEU A 67 -1.54 3.02 10.95
C LEU A 67 -0.84 4.14 10.17
N PHE A 68 -0.41 3.87 8.93
CA PHE A 68 0.24 4.88 8.09
C PHE A 68 -0.69 6.04 7.77
N LEU A 69 -1.96 5.76 7.41
CA LEU A 69 -2.97 6.79 7.18
C LEU A 69 -3.18 7.67 8.42
N GLY A 70 -3.27 7.06 9.61
CA GLY A 70 -3.40 7.79 10.87
C GLY A 70 -2.21 8.71 11.14
N MET A 71 -0.98 8.22 10.93
CA MET A 71 0.22 9.03 11.10
C MET A 71 0.32 10.16 10.07
N SER A 72 -0.07 9.92 8.82
CA SER A 72 -0.15 10.97 7.80
C SER A 72 -1.07 12.11 8.26
N LYS A 73 -2.23 11.79 8.86
CA LYS A 73 -3.13 12.83 9.42
C LYS A 73 -2.51 13.59 10.57
N VAL A 74 -1.71 12.95 11.43
CA VAL A 74 -0.98 13.64 12.50
C VAL A 74 0.03 14.64 11.92
N LEU A 75 0.81 14.22 10.90
CA LEU A 75 1.77 15.11 10.24
C LEU A 75 1.07 16.31 9.60
N ILE A 76 -0.05 16.07 8.89
CA ILE A 76 -0.87 17.12 8.28
C ILE A 76 -1.38 18.12 9.33
N CYS A 77 -1.99 17.62 10.40
CA CYS A 77 -2.54 18.47 11.46
C CYS A 77 -1.47 19.33 12.17
N LEU A 78 -0.23 18.87 12.22
CA LEU A 78 0.88 19.59 12.86
C LEU A 78 1.66 20.49 11.90
N GLY A 79 1.33 20.49 10.60
CA GLY A 79 2.10 21.22 9.57
C GLY A 79 3.53 20.68 9.43
N LEU A 80 3.71 19.37 9.66
CA LEU A 80 4.99 18.67 9.56
C LEU A 80 5.10 17.88 8.24
N GLU A 81 4.25 18.19 7.25
CA GLU A 81 4.39 17.60 5.92
C GLU A 81 5.65 18.17 5.25
N PRO A 82 6.55 17.32 4.71
CA PRO A 82 7.68 17.81 3.95
C PRO A 82 7.21 18.41 2.62
N GLU A 83 7.78 19.55 2.21
CA GLU A 83 7.53 20.15 0.89
C GLU A 83 8.04 19.26 -0.25
N ALA A 84 9.09 18.47 0.01
CA ALA A 84 9.64 17.47 -0.88
C ALA A 84 10.17 16.27 -0.08
N MET A 85 10.05 15.05 -0.62
CA MET A 85 10.68 13.84 -0.08
C MET A 85 11.73 13.34 -1.06
N ASP A 86 13.00 13.66 -0.80
CA ASP A 86 14.10 13.12 -1.58
C ASP A 86 14.27 11.62 -1.30
N THR A 87 14.48 10.84 -2.36
CA THR A 87 14.75 9.40 -2.25
C THR A 87 16.07 9.18 -1.50
N THR A 88 16.01 8.52 -0.34
CA THR A 88 17.20 8.14 0.43
C THR A 88 17.56 6.68 0.15
N VAL A 89 18.64 6.45 -0.59
CA VAL A 89 19.17 5.11 -0.87
C VAL A 89 20.12 4.69 0.25
N VAL A 90 19.70 3.72 1.07
CA VAL A 90 20.55 3.15 2.12
C VAL A 90 21.14 1.83 1.63
N PRO A 91 22.47 1.71 1.44
CA PRO A 91 23.08 0.45 1.04
C PRO A 91 22.90 -0.60 2.14
N THR A 92 22.72 -1.87 1.75
CA THR A 92 22.57 -2.96 2.71
C THR A 92 23.90 -3.17 3.44
N PRO A 93 23.95 -3.15 4.78
CA PRO A 93 25.20 -3.38 5.51
C PRO A 93 25.83 -4.72 5.12
N GLY A 94 27.11 -4.70 4.72
CA GLY A 94 27.88 -5.91 4.40
C GLY A 94 27.89 -6.33 2.92
N SER A 95 27.42 -5.50 1.98
CA SER A 95 27.50 -5.77 0.53
C SER A 95 28.78 -5.24 -0.15
N ALA A 96 29.90 -5.15 0.59
CA ALA A 96 31.21 -4.77 0.04
C ALA A 96 32.09 -6.00 -0.19
#